data_AF-A0AA48H506-F1
#
_entry.id   AF-A0AA48H506-F1
#
_cell.length_a   1.000
_cell.length_b   1.000
_cell.length_c   1.000
_cell.angle_alpha   90.00
_cell.angle_beta   90.00
_cell.angle_gamma   90.00
#
_symmetry.space_group_name_H-M   'P 1'
#
loop_
_entity.id
_entity.type
_entity.pdbx_description
1 polymer ?
#
loop_
_entity_poly.entity_id
_entity_poly.type
_entity_poly.pdbx_seq_one_letter_code
_entity_poly.pdbx_strand_id
1 'polypeptide(L)'
;MLIGAALANQSLMWLPWLSDPSDWVGAILIGISLGYLILLVVVLPAVAQNASLQIGELLLRLVVSSVLTITAYAYVYLLQGVQGPGEDAASALTTLYFSMVTFATLGYGDISPQGPILRLVAAFQAIVGNLHLGLFAAAAFFLLQDGLLRGNPTQDDPGHDPERPPVPAAPADARTKDQGKGTTTPSTGDEASSPSADETDGKNDQDPHR
;
A
#
# COMPACT_ATOMS: atom_id res chain seq x y z
N MET A 1 10.55 11.39 -57.99
CA MET A 1 10.72 11.05 -56.55
C MET A 1 10.30 12.14 -55.56
N LEU A 2 9.81 13.32 -55.98
CA LEU A 2 9.45 14.42 -55.06
C LEU A 2 7.93 14.64 -54.83
N ILE A 3 7.04 13.87 -55.47
CA ILE A 3 5.58 14.00 -55.27
C ILE A 3 5.05 12.93 -54.29
N GLY A 4 5.75 11.80 -54.12
CA GLY A 4 5.33 10.71 -53.22
C GLY A 4 5.51 11.00 -51.72
N ALA A 5 6.44 11.88 -51.35
CA ALA A 5 6.68 12.25 -49.95
C ALA A 5 5.62 13.24 -49.40
N ALA A 6 4.97 14.02 -50.27
CA ALA A 6 3.99 15.02 -49.87
C ALA A 6 2.60 14.43 -49.56
N LEU A 7 2.26 13.27 -50.13
CA LEU A 7 0.98 12.58 -49.90
C LEU A 7 1.02 11.68 -48.66
N ALA A 8 2.19 11.16 -48.28
CA ALA A 8 2.35 10.43 -47.01
C ALA A 8 2.18 11.33 -45.76
N ASN A 9 2.32 12.64 -45.92
CA ASN A 9 2.22 13.63 -44.85
C ASN A 9 0.79 14.15 -44.60
N GLN A 10 -0.21 13.69 -45.35
CA GLN A 10 -1.61 14.12 -45.14
C GLN A 10 -2.40 13.12 -44.28
N SER A 11 -1.92 11.89 -44.16
CA SER A 11 -2.45 10.87 -43.25
C SER A 11 -1.86 10.93 -41.84
N LEU A 12 -0.96 11.88 -41.53
CA LEU A 12 -0.46 12.14 -40.17
C LEU A 12 -1.03 13.42 -39.53
N MET A 13 -1.80 14.23 -40.28
CA MET A 13 -2.38 15.48 -39.77
C MET A 13 -3.38 15.30 -38.60
N TRP A 14 -3.84 14.08 -38.33
CA TRP A 14 -4.73 13.76 -37.22
C TRP A 14 -3.99 13.31 -35.93
N LEU A 15 -2.66 13.16 -35.95
CA LEU A 15 -1.83 13.08 -34.73
C LEU A 15 -0.62 14.03 -34.80
N PRO A 16 -0.81 15.35 -34.59
CA PRO A 16 0.30 16.30 -34.44
C PRO A 16 1.21 16.02 -33.24
N TRP A 17 0.80 15.15 -32.33
CA TRP A 17 1.46 14.82 -31.06
C TRP A 17 2.35 13.57 -31.13
N LEU A 18 2.43 12.92 -32.30
CA LEU A 18 3.36 11.80 -32.50
C LEU A 18 4.73 12.24 -33.06
N SER A 19 4.83 13.48 -33.53
CA SER A 19 6.03 13.99 -34.21
C SER A 19 7.12 14.46 -33.27
N ASP A 20 6.77 14.94 -32.07
CA ASP A 20 7.74 15.48 -31.12
C ASP A 20 8.04 14.49 -29.97
N PRO A 21 9.33 14.16 -29.71
CA PRO A 21 9.73 13.24 -28.64
C PRO A 21 9.24 13.62 -27.24
N SER A 22 8.97 14.89 -26.98
CA SER A 22 8.50 15.40 -25.69
C SER A 22 7.10 14.90 -25.31
N ASP A 23 6.23 14.67 -26.29
CA ASP A 23 4.85 14.22 -26.05
C ASP A 23 4.80 12.77 -25.57
N TRP A 24 5.72 11.94 -26.06
CA TRP A 24 5.91 10.57 -25.60
C TRP A 24 6.34 10.51 -24.14
N VAL A 25 7.18 11.45 -23.68
CA VAL A 25 7.59 11.51 -22.27
C VAL A 25 6.39 11.75 -21.36
N GLY A 26 5.52 12.70 -21.73
CA GLY A 26 4.29 12.98 -20.99
C GLY A 26 3.36 11.78 -20.89
N ALA A 27 3.11 11.11 -22.02
CA ALA A 27 2.28 9.91 -22.07
C ALA A 27 2.87 8.75 -21.24
N ILE A 28 4.19 8.55 -21.31
CA ILE A 28 4.90 7.54 -20.50
C ILE A 28 4.79 7.86 -19.01
N LEU A 29 4.97 9.12 -18.61
CA LEU A 29 4.84 9.53 -17.21
C LEU A 29 3.42 9.26 -16.68
N ILE A 30 2.39 9.62 -17.44
CA ILE A 30 1.00 9.31 -17.08
C ILE A 30 0.79 7.79 -17.00
N GLY A 31 1.30 7.03 -17.96
CA GLY A 31 1.23 5.58 -17.98
C GLY A 31 1.91 4.94 -16.76
N ILE A 32 3.08 5.44 -16.35
CA ILE A 32 3.79 4.98 -15.15
C ILE A 32 3.00 5.34 -13.89
N SER A 33 2.47 6.55 -13.77
CA SER A 33 1.65 6.96 -12.62
C SER A 33 0.37 6.13 -12.50
N LEU A 34 -0.33 5.88 -13.61
CA LEU A 34 -1.51 5.01 -13.63
C LEU A 34 -1.14 3.55 -13.37
N GLY A 35 -0.01 3.08 -13.90
CA GLY A 35 0.52 1.75 -13.61
C GLY A 35 0.84 1.57 -12.13
N TYR A 36 1.43 2.59 -11.48
CA TYR A 36 1.65 2.61 -10.04
C TYR A 36 0.33 2.59 -9.26
N LEU A 37 -0.67 3.36 -9.68
CA LEU A 37 -2.01 3.34 -9.06
C LEU A 37 -2.69 1.96 -9.20
N ILE A 38 -2.64 1.36 -10.39
CA ILE A 38 -3.22 0.02 -10.63
C ILE A 38 -2.48 -1.03 -9.81
N LEU A 39 -1.14 -0.99 -9.82
CA LEU A 39 -0.31 -1.87 -8.99
C LEU A 39 -0.68 -1.70 -7.51
N LEU A 40 -0.82 -0.46 -7.02
CA LEU A 40 -1.25 -0.17 -5.67
C LEU A 40 -2.59 -0.84 -5.37
N VAL A 41 -3.60 -0.62 -6.22
CA VAL A 41 -4.95 -1.19 -6.09
C VAL A 41 -4.95 -2.72 -6.08
N VAL A 42 -4.17 -3.36 -6.96
CA VAL A 42 -4.05 -4.83 -7.03
C VAL A 42 -3.33 -5.40 -5.81
N VAL A 43 -2.37 -4.65 -5.28
CA VAL A 43 -1.61 -5.03 -4.09
C VAL A 43 -2.41 -4.79 -2.81
N LEU A 44 -3.43 -3.90 -2.80
CA LEU A 44 -4.29 -3.64 -1.64
C LEU A 44 -4.89 -4.90 -0.99
N PRO A 45 -5.56 -5.83 -1.70
CA PRO A 45 -6.10 -7.03 -1.07
C PRO A 45 -5.02 -7.95 -0.52
N ALA A 46 -3.89 -8.10 -1.21
CA ALA A 46 -2.75 -8.90 -0.73
C ALA A 46 -2.11 -8.28 0.52
N VAL A 47 -2.04 -6.95 0.56
CA VAL A 47 -1.58 -6.15 1.69
C VAL A 47 -2.54 -6.25 2.87
N ALA A 48 -3.85 -6.19 2.63
CA ALA A 48 -4.86 -6.30 3.67
C ALA A 48 -4.90 -7.68 4.34
N GLN A 49 -4.56 -8.74 3.61
CA GLN A 49 -4.43 -10.10 4.17
C GLN A 49 -3.22 -10.23 5.10
N ASN A 50 -2.16 -9.46 4.87
CA ASN A 50 -1.01 -9.38 5.75
C ASN A 50 -1.28 -8.33 6.83
N ALA A 51 -1.94 -8.76 7.90
CA ALA A 51 -2.48 -7.97 9.03
C ALA A 51 -1.50 -7.03 9.78
N SER A 52 -0.25 -6.88 9.32
CA SER A 52 0.77 -6.04 9.95
C SER A 52 1.10 -4.76 9.20
N LEU A 53 0.45 -4.46 8.06
CA LEU A 53 0.71 -3.20 7.37
C LEU A 53 0.05 -2.04 8.13
N GLN A 54 0.91 -1.24 8.74
CA GLN A 54 0.52 -0.02 9.44
C GLN A 54 -0.27 0.85 8.45
N ILE A 55 -1.48 1.25 8.80
CA ILE A 55 -2.37 2.07 7.96
C ILE A 55 -1.66 3.34 7.45
N GLY A 56 -0.68 3.85 8.21
CA GLY A 56 0.18 4.95 7.78
C GLY A 56 0.97 4.68 6.49
N GLU A 57 1.45 3.45 6.26
CA GLU A 57 2.16 3.06 5.03
C GLU A 57 1.23 3.10 3.82
N LEU A 58 -0.03 2.69 4.00
CA LEU A 58 -1.05 2.78 2.94
C LEU A 58 -1.32 4.24 2.56
N LEU A 59 -1.51 5.11 3.56
CA LEU A 59 -1.74 6.54 3.32
C LEU A 59 -0.52 7.19 2.65
N LEU A 60 0.70 6.86 3.09
CA LEU A 60 1.91 7.39 2.47
C LEU A 60 2.01 6.99 1.00
N ARG A 61 1.77 5.71 0.66
CA ARG A 61 1.76 5.24 -0.74
C ARG A 61 0.70 5.95 -1.58
N LEU A 62 -0.47 6.22 -1.00
CA LEU A 62 -1.53 6.93 -1.70
C LEU A 62 -1.17 8.41 -1.94
N VAL A 63 -0.54 9.07 -0.97
CA VAL A 63 0.00 10.42 -1.14
C VAL A 63 1.06 10.44 -2.22
N VAL A 64 2.02 9.51 -2.20
CA VAL A 64 3.06 9.39 -3.25
C VAL A 64 2.43 9.17 -4.62
N SER A 65 1.43 8.29 -4.74
CA SER A 65 0.68 8.07 -5.98
C SER A 65 0.02 9.36 -6.49
N SER A 66 -0.62 10.11 -5.60
CA SER A 66 -1.28 11.37 -5.95
C SER A 66 -0.28 12.42 -6.44
N VAL A 67 0.86 12.57 -5.75
CA VAL A 67 1.92 13.52 -6.14
C VAL A 67 2.54 13.15 -7.49
N LEU A 68 2.81 11.86 -7.72
CA LEU A 68 3.32 11.38 -9.01
C LEU A 68 2.33 11.68 -10.13
N THR A 69 1.04 11.41 -9.91
CA THR A 69 -0.02 11.69 -10.89
C THR A 69 -0.13 13.17 -11.18
N ILE A 70 -0.23 14.02 -10.16
CA ILE A 70 -0.33 15.48 -10.30
C ILE A 70 0.89 16.02 -11.07
N THR A 71 2.10 15.57 -10.72
CA THR A 71 3.34 16.00 -11.38
C THR A 71 3.41 15.54 -12.83
N ALA A 72 2.99 14.29 -13.14
CA ALA A 72 2.95 13.78 -14.50
C ALA A 72 2.03 14.60 -15.40
N TYR A 73 0.81 14.92 -14.94
CA TYR A 73 -0.12 15.76 -15.68
C TYR A 73 0.35 17.22 -15.78
N ALA A 74 0.96 17.77 -14.71
CA ALA A 74 1.54 19.11 -14.75
C ALA A 74 2.63 19.24 -15.82
N TYR A 75 3.47 18.21 -15.98
CA TYR A 75 4.48 18.16 -17.03
C TYR A 75 3.85 18.16 -18.44
N VAL A 76 2.77 17.41 -18.66
CA VAL A 76 2.03 17.44 -19.93
C VAL A 76 1.47 18.83 -20.23
N TYR A 77 0.88 19.49 -19.23
CA TYR A 77 0.36 20.86 -19.40
C TYR A 77 1.47 21.90 -19.61
N LEU A 78 2.66 21.66 -19.07
CA LEU A 78 3.84 22.52 -19.30
C LEU A 78 4.30 22.46 -20.76
N LEU A 79 4.29 21.27 -21.37
CA LEU A 79 4.72 21.10 -22.76
C LEU A 79 3.68 21.60 -23.76
N GLN A 80 2.40 21.33 -23.49
CA GLN A 80 1.30 21.60 -24.42
C GLN A 80 0.68 22.99 -24.23
N GLY A 81 1.01 23.66 -23.12
CA GLY A 81 0.56 25.00 -22.79
C GLY A 81 -0.84 25.04 -22.17
N VAL A 82 -1.03 26.02 -21.29
CA VAL A 82 -2.33 26.41 -20.74
C VAL A 82 -2.61 27.88 -21.05
N GLN A 83 -3.87 28.26 -21.10
CA GLN A 83 -4.34 29.63 -21.30
C GLN A 83 -4.79 30.17 -19.95
N GLY A 84 -4.24 31.31 -19.53
CA GLY A 84 -4.62 31.98 -18.28
C GLY A 84 -4.29 33.47 -18.32
N PRO A 85 -4.81 34.25 -17.36
CA PRO A 85 -4.52 35.68 -17.27
C PRO A 85 -3.08 35.91 -16.81
N GLY A 86 -2.20 36.29 -17.75
CA GLY A 86 -0.83 36.72 -17.47
C GLY A 86 0.19 36.26 -18.52
N GLU A 87 1.35 36.92 -18.56
CA GLU A 87 2.49 36.55 -19.42
C GLU A 87 3.15 35.22 -18.98
N ASP A 88 2.86 34.75 -17.77
CA ASP A 88 3.41 33.52 -17.15
C ASP A 88 2.51 32.28 -17.26
N ALA A 89 1.57 32.25 -18.21
CA ALA A 89 0.65 31.12 -18.40
C ALA A 89 1.39 29.77 -18.63
N ALA A 90 2.65 29.80 -19.09
CA ALA A 90 3.49 28.61 -19.30
C ALA A 90 4.47 28.30 -18.15
N SER A 91 4.32 28.91 -16.97
CA SER A 91 5.20 28.62 -15.83
C SER A 91 4.93 27.23 -15.23
N ALA A 92 5.99 26.58 -14.72
CA ALA A 92 5.90 25.29 -14.03
C ALA A 92 4.97 25.35 -12.80
N LEU A 93 4.93 26.48 -12.10
CA LEU A 93 4.04 26.65 -10.95
C LEU A 93 2.58 26.81 -11.38
N THR A 94 2.32 27.53 -12.48
CA THR A 94 0.97 27.72 -13.04
C THR A 94 0.37 26.39 -13.51
N THR A 95 1.17 25.57 -14.18
CA THR A 95 0.74 24.25 -14.68
C THR A 95 0.61 23.21 -13.57
N LEU A 96 1.47 23.26 -12.55
CA LEU A 96 1.31 22.46 -11.33
C LEU A 96 0.04 22.84 -10.58
N TYR A 97 -0.24 24.14 -10.42
CA TYR A 97 -1.48 24.64 -9.83
C TYR A 97 -2.70 24.15 -10.60
N PHE A 98 -2.72 24.32 -11.92
CA PHE A 98 -3.82 23.84 -12.77
C PHE A 98 -4.03 22.32 -12.63
N SER A 99 -2.93 21.55 -12.58
CA SER A 99 -2.96 20.10 -12.36
C SER A 99 -3.56 19.74 -11.00
N MET A 100 -3.17 20.43 -9.91
CA MET A 100 -3.74 20.21 -8.58
C MET A 100 -5.23 20.54 -8.52
N VAL A 101 -5.63 21.68 -9.09
CA VAL A 101 -7.03 22.14 -9.14
C VAL A 101 -7.90 21.18 -9.94
N THR A 102 -7.37 20.66 -11.06
CA THR A 102 -8.07 19.68 -11.91
C THR A 102 -8.16 18.32 -11.23
N PHE A 103 -7.06 17.85 -10.62
CA PHE A 103 -7.02 16.59 -9.86
C PHE A 103 -8.00 16.61 -8.68
N ALA A 104 -8.07 17.73 -7.95
CA ALA A 104 -9.01 17.93 -6.86
C ALA A 104 -10.43 18.26 -7.34
N THR A 105 -10.66 18.40 -8.65
CA THR A 105 -11.95 18.75 -9.29
C THR A 105 -12.53 20.10 -8.87
N LEU A 106 -11.68 21.01 -8.40
CA LEU A 106 -12.10 22.36 -7.97
C LEU A 106 -12.47 23.26 -9.16
N GLY A 107 -11.68 23.20 -10.23
CA GLY A 107 -11.99 23.85 -11.51
C GLY A 107 -12.32 25.34 -11.42
N TYR A 108 -11.46 26.16 -10.79
CA TYR A 108 -11.73 27.60 -10.58
C TYR A 108 -12.02 28.40 -11.87
N GLY A 109 -11.56 27.92 -13.04
CA GLY A 109 -11.85 28.51 -14.34
C GLY A 109 -10.96 29.70 -14.71
N ASP A 110 -9.93 29.97 -13.93
CA ASP A 110 -8.90 30.97 -14.18
C ASP A 110 -7.89 30.52 -15.25
N ILE A 111 -7.58 29.23 -15.28
CA ILE A 111 -6.70 28.60 -16.26
C ILE A 111 -7.46 27.53 -17.03
N SER A 112 -7.24 27.48 -18.35
CA SER A 112 -7.89 26.53 -19.24
C SER A 112 -6.87 25.82 -20.15
N PRO A 113 -7.10 24.54 -20.50
CA PRO A 113 -6.22 23.81 -21.41
C PRO A 113 -6.27 24.38 -22.83
N GLN A 114 -5.13 24.46 -23.51
CA GLN A 114 -5.08 24.88 -24.90
C GLN A 114 -5.51 23.73 -25.83
N GLY A 115 -6.69 23.87 -26.44
CA GLY A 115 -7.18 22.94 -27.46
C GLY A 115 -8.11 21.82 -26.95
N PRO A 116 -8.80 21.14 -27.87
CA PRO A 116 -9.85 20.17 -27.54
C PRO A 116 -9.32 18.88 -26.90
N ILE A 117 -8.13 18.43 -27.27
CA ILE A 117 -7.54 17.18 -26.77
C ILE A 117 -7.08 17.34 -25.32
N LEU A 118 -6.42 18.45 -24.99
CA LEU A 118 -6.00 18.74 -23.63
C LEU A 118 -7.17 18.88 -22.65
N ARG A 119 -8.34 19.31 -23.13
CA ARG A 119 -9.59 19.28 -22.34
C ARG A 119 -10.03 17.85 -22.02
N LEU A 120 -9.85 16.91 -22.95
CA LEU A 120 -10.12 15.50 -22.70
C LEU A 120 -9.11 14.91 -21.69
N VAL A 121 -7.83 15.27 -21.82
CA VAL A 121 -6.79 14.90 -20.84
C VAL A 121 -7.14 15.42 -19.44
N ALA A 122 -7.58 16.67 -19.32
CA ALA A 122 -8.05 17.23 -18.05
C ALA A 122 -9.29 16.52 -17.51
N ALA A 123 -10.23 16.12 -18.36
CA ALA A 123 -11.38 15.33 -17.95
C ALA A 123 -10.95 13.94 -17.41
N PHE A 124 -10.01 13.27 -18.07
CA PHE A 124 -9.44 12.01 -17.57
C PHE A 124 -8.71 12.21 -16.25
N GLN A 125 -7.96 13.30 -16.09
CA GLN A 125 -7.29 13.63 -14.83
C GLN A 125 -8.29 13.75 -13.68
N ALA A 126 -9.42 14.43 -13.90
CA ALA A 126 -10.47 14.57 -12.90
C ALA A 126 -11.08 13.22 -12.49
N ILE A 127 -11.25 12.28 -13.44
CA ILE A 127 -11.72 10.92 -13.14
C ILE A 127 -10.70 10.18 -12.25
N VAL A 128 -9.41 10.26 -12.60
CA VAL A 128 -8.33 9.64 -11.83
C VAL A 128 -8.20 10.27 -10.44
N GLY A 129 -8.40 11.58 -10.33
CA GLY A 129 -8.44 12.29 -9.04
C GLY A 129 -9.58 11.81 -8.14
N ASN A 130 -10.78 11.66 -8.68
CA ASN A 130 -11.91 11.07 -7.95
C ASN A 130 -11.64 9.63 -7.48
N LEU A 131 -10.97 8.82 -8.30
CA LEU A 131 -10.56 7.47 -7.90
C LEU A 131 -9.61 7.52 -6.68
N HIS A 132 -8.61 8.41 -6.69
CA HIS A 132 -7.74 8.61 -5.53
C HIS A 132 -8.53 9.08 -4.30
N LEU A 133 -9.48 10.00 -4.46
CA LEU A 133 -10.34 10.47 -3.36
C LEU A 133 -11.14 9.32 -2.75
N GLY A 134 -11.67 8.40 -3.57
CA GLY A 134 -12.32 7.18 -3.10
C GLY A 134 -11.38 6.28 -2.30
N LEU A 135 -10.13 6.12 -2.74
CA LEU A 135 -9.11 5.38 -1.99
C LEU A 135 -8.76 6.05 -0.66
N PHE A 136 -8.68 7.40 -0.61
CA PHE A 136 -8.46 8.13 0.63
C PHE A 136 -9.62 7.92 1.61
N ALA A 137 -10.87 7.99 1.12
CA ALA A 137 -12.05 7.73 1.93
C ALA A 137 -12.07 6.30 2.48
N ALA A 138 -11.71 5.30 1.65
CA ALA A 138 -11.60 3.92 2.07
C ALA A 138 -10.53 3.75 3.17
N ALA A 139 -9.33 4.31 2.97
CA ALA A 139 -8.26 4.24 3.95
C ALA A 139 -8.62 4.94 5.27
N ALA A 140 -9.31 6.09 5.20
CA ALA A 140 -9.83 6.78 6.38
C ALA A 140 -10.88 5.94 7.13
N PHE A 141 -11.79 5.29 6.40
CA PHE A 141 -12.79 4.39 6.99
C PHE A 141 -12.13 3.23 7.75
N PHE A 142 -11.13 2.57 7.16
CA PHE A 142 -10.37 1.51 7.84
C PHE A 142 -9.61 2.03 9.07
N LEU A 143 -9.05 3.24 9.02
CA LEU A 143 -8.37 3.86 10.16
C LEU A 143 -9.32 4.11 11.33
N LEU A 144 -10.51 4.62 11.04
CA LEU A 144 -11.53 4.86 12.05
C LEU A 144 -12.01 3.55 12.68
N GLN A 145 -12.21 2.50 11.87
CA GLN A 145 -12.58 1.18 12.39
C GLN A 145 -11.50 0.59 13.30
N ASP A 146 -10.22 0.64 12.91
CA ASP A 146 -9.12 0.13 13.74
C ASP A 146 -8.98 0.91 15.05
N GLY A 147 -9.15 2.24 15.02
CA GLY A 147 -9.13 3.10 16.21
C GLY A 147 -10.30 2.84 17.17
N LEU A 148 -11.51 2.63 16.65
CA LEU A 148 -12.69 2.32 17.47
C LEU A 148 -12.63 0.91 18.07
N LEU A 149 -12.11 -0.08 17.33
CA LEU A 149 -11.98 -1.45 17.82
C LEU A 149 -10.85 -1.60 18.85
N ARG A 150 -9.79 -0.79 18.76
CA ARG A 150 -8.69 -0.76 19.75
C ARG A 150 -8.96 0.14 20.95
N GLY A 151 -9.94 1.04 20.84
CA GLY A 151 -10.30 2.01 21.86
C GLY A 151 -11.11 1.44 23.03
N ASN A 152 -10.95 0.16 23.42
CA ASN A 152 -11.52 -0.36 24.66
C ASN A 152 -10.47 -0.35 25.80
N PRO A 153 -10.41 0.71 26.64
CA PRO A 153 -9.67 0.70 27.89
C PRO A 153 -10.47 -0.07 28.95
N THR A 154 -10.71 -1.34 28.71
CA THR A 154 -10.88 -2.34 29.77
C THR A 154 -10.01 -3.52 29.38
N GLN A 155 -8.71 -3.34 29.60
CA GLN A 155 -8.01 -4.38 30.32
C GLN A 155 -8.64 -4.41 31.72
N ASP A 156 -9.83 -5.02 31.81
CA ASP A 156 -10.24 -5.70 33.02
C ASP A 156 -9.18 -6.77 33.22
N ASP A 157 -8.10 -6.40 33.90
CA ASP A 157 -7.18 -7.36 34.50
C ASP A 157 -8.04 -8.21 35.44
N PRO A 158 -8.29 -9.50 35.15
CA PRO A 158 -9.07 -10.35 36.05
C PRO A 158 -8.34 -10.63 37.37
N GLY A 159 -7.16 -10.02 37.60
CA GLY A 159 -6.30 -10.27 38.74
C GLY A 159 -5.97 -9.08 39.65
N HIS A 160 -6.39 -7.84 39.36
CA HIS A 160 -6.10 -6.72 40.27
C HIS A 160 -7.26 -6.47 41.24
N ASP A 161 -7.28 -7.27 42.29
CA ASP A 161 -8.13 -7.07 43.46
C ASP A 161 -7.41 -6.12 44.43
N PRO A 162 -7.76 -4.82 44.50
CA PRO A 162 -7.02 -3.83 45.29
C PRO A 162 -7.15 -4.03 46.81
N GLU A 163 -7.99 -4.96 47.26
CA GLU A 163 -8.24 -5.23 48.68
C GLU A 163 -7.43 -6.39 49.27
N ARG A 164 -6.59 -7.13 48.52
CA ARG A 164 -5.77 -8.17 49.17
C ARG A 164 -4.69 -7.52 50.03
N PRO A 165 -4.73 -7.67 51.38
CA PRO A 165 -3.64 -7.21 52.22
C PRO A 165 -2.36 -7.98 51.85
N PRO A 166 -1.17 -7.38 51.98
CA PRO A 166 0.07 -8.05 51.69
C PRO A 166 0.16 -9.33 52.53
N VAL A 167 0.31 -10.48 51.87
CA VAL A 167 0.55 -11.75 52.54
C VAL A 167 1.82 -11.56 53.39
N PRO A 168 1.75 -11.73 54.73
CA PRO A 168 2.94 -11.62 55.56
C PRO A 168 3.95 -12.66 55.06
N ALA A 169 5.17 -12.21 54.78
CA ALA A 169 6.27 -13.12 54.44
C ALA A 169 6.34 -14.20 55.52
N ALA A 170 6.08 -15.45 55.14
CA ALA A 170 6.17 -16.57 56.06
C ALA A 170 7.59 -16.58 56.66
N PRO A 171 7.74 -16.67 58.00
CA PRO A 171 9.05 -16.71 58.60
C PRO A 171 9.80 -17.94 58.11
N ALA A 172 11.01 -17.70 57.60
CA ALA A 172 11.99 -18.74 57.36
C ALA A 172 12.35 -19.35 58.72
N ASP A 173 11.71 -20.47 59.10
CA ASP A 173 12.20 -21.48 60.07
C ASP A 173 11.09 -22.47 60.42
N ALA A 174 10.82 -23.44 59.53
CA ALA A 174 10.07 -24.66 59.89
C ALA A 174 10.29 -25.78 58.87
N ARG A 175 11.54 -26.23 58.71
CA ARG A 175 11.83 -27.59 58.22
C ARG A 175 13.07 -28.12 58.94
N THR A 176 12.82 -28.60 60.15
CA THR A 176 13.65 -29.57 60.86
C THR A 176 13.93 -30.77 59.94
N LYS A 177 15.15 -30.86 59.44
CA LYS A 177 15.72 -32.09 58.88
C LYS A 177 16.31 -32.89 60.04
N ASP A 178 15.59 -33.92 60.45
CA ASP A 178 16.17 -35.09 61.11
C ASP A 178 15.73 -36.33 60.32
N GLN A 179 16.66 -36.87 59.53
CA GLN A 179 16.99 -38.29 59.51
C GLN A 179 18.13 -38.52 58.50
N GLY A 180 19.19 -39.13 59.01
CA GLY A 180 20.42 -39.40 58.29
C GLY A 180 20.36 -40.61 57.35
N LYS A 181 21.41 -40.74 56.53
CA LYS A 181 22.30 -41.91 56.44
C LYS A 181 22.84 -42.11 55.01
N GLY A 182 24.18 -42.09 54.90
CA GLY A 182 24.99 -42.82 53.91
C GLY A 182 25.09 -42.21 52.51
N THR A 183 26.17 -41.48 52.16
CA THR A 183 27.47 -41.95 51.61
C THR A 183 27.55 -42.09 50.08
N THR A 184 28.46 -41.27 49.51
CA THR A 184 29.35 -41.47 48.35
C THR A 184 28.79 -41.47 46.90
N THR A 185 29.10 -40.41 46.16
CA THR A 185 29.47 -40.36 44.71
C THR A 185 30.82 -41.11 44.46
N PRO A 186 31.35 -41.35 43.23
CA PRO A 186 31.00 -40.83 41.88
C PRO A 186 31.12 -41.84 40.68
N SER A 187 30.87 -41.37 39.43
CA SER A 187 31.45 -41.80 38.13
C SER A 187 31.19 -43.25 37.66
N THR A 188 30.80 -43.55 36.42
CA THR A 188 31.65 -43.57 35.20
C THR A 188 30.77 -43.98 34.00
N GLY A 189 31.13 -43.55 32.79
CA GLY A 189 30.41 -43.87 31.54
C GLY A 189 30.58 -45.31 31.05
N ASP A 190 29.84 -45.61 29.98
CA ASP A 190 30.13 -46.53 28.85
C ASP A 190 28.76 -46.87 28.20
N GLU A 191 28.44 -46.35 27.02
CA GLU A 191 28.81 -46.85 25.67
C GLU A 191 27.69 -47.71 25.03
N ALA A 192 27.28 -47.26 23.84
CA ALA A 192 26.76 -48.01 22.69
C ALA A 192 25.52 -48.92 22.82
N SER A 193 24.49 -48.65 21.99
CA SER A 193 24.12 -49.46 20.81
C SER A 193 22.62 -49.30 20.46
N SER A 194 22.33 -48.69 19.30
CA SER A 194 21.07 -48.85 18.57
C SER A 194 21.14 -50.15 17.71
N PRO A 195 20.18 -50.45 16.82
CA PRO A 195 18.72 -50.55 16.91
C PRO A 195 18.22 -51.94 16.45
N SER A 196 16.95 -52.30 16.65
CA SER A 196 16.29 -53.25 15.73
C SER A 196 14.78 -53.10 15.72
N ALA A 197 14.24 -53.15 14.50
CA ALA A 197 12.84 -53.15 14.13
C ALA A 197 12.16 -54.49 14.45
N ASP A 198 10.84 -54.45 14.60
CA ASP A 198 9.88 -55.56 14.40
C ASP A 198 8.49 -54.90 14.27
N GLU A 199 7.88 -54.78 13.09
CA GLU A 199 7.21 -55.79 12.27
C GLU A 199 5.67 -55.71 12.43
N THR A 200 5.06 -55.29 11.32
CA THR A 200 3.72 -55.48 10.75
C THR A 200 2.63 -56.21 11.53
N ASP A 201 1.37 -55.75 11.43
CA ASP A 201 0.29 -56.41 10.64
C ASP A 201 -1.10 -55.76 10.87
N GLY A 202 -1.98 -55.81 9.86
CA GLY A 202 -3.44 -55.59 9.98
C GLY A 202 -4.03 -54.41 9.20
N LYS A 203 -4.20 -54.48 7.86
CA LYS A 203 -5.43 -54.91 7.13
C LYS A 203 -6.59 -53.90 7.22
N ASN A 204 -6.72 -52.98 6.25
CA ASN A 204 -7.49 -53.09 4.99
C ASN A 204 -9.01 -53.19 5.21
N ASP A 205 -9.75 -52.10 4.95
CA ASP A 205 -11.08 -52.16 4.36
C ASP A 205 -11.34 -50.90 3.51
N GLN A 206 -11.62 -51.16 2.24
CA GLN A 206 -12.13 -50.24 1.23
C GLN A 206 -13.65 -50.23 1.32
N ASP A 207 -14.28 -49.07 1.15
CA ASP A 207 -15.64 -49.02 0.60
C ASP A 207 -15.87 -47.69 -0.13
N PRO A 208 -15.99 -47.68 -1.46
CA PRO A 208 -16.59 -46.59 -2.20
C PRO A 208 -18.00 -47.02 -2.65
N HIS A 209 -19.04 -46.26 -2.31
CA HIS A 209 -20.27 -46.02 -3.10
C HIS A 209 -21.41 -45.54 -2.19
N ARG A 210 -21.67 -44.23 -2.19
CA ARG A 210 -23.03 -43.68 -2.08
C ARG A 210 -23.08 -42.23 -2.54
#